data_AF-A0A124F7N0-F1
#
_entry.id   AF-A0A124F7N0-F1
#
_cell.length_a   1.000
_cell.length_b   1.000
_cell.length_c   1.000
_cell.angle_alpha   90.00
_cell.angle_beta   90.00
_cell.angle_gamma   90.00
#
_symmetry.space_group_name_H-M   'P 1'
#
loop_
_entity.id
_entity.type
_entity.pdbx_description
1 polymer ?
#
loop_
_entity_poly.entity_id
_entity_poly.type
_entity_poly.pdbx_seq_one_letter_code
_entity_poly.pdbx_strand_id
1 'polypeptide(L)'
;AGSDLAEVGVAFEESNTNYHLLAEICQNATIYLSANPSRAVPLIAQAIDRMAENNGLAPAMFRLDDEQKLVVANEMNRILLQRLGSWEKIDDLFSGDLMLLDIDTHEPELTRISTEIKQLLSNPNRARQLTHEASIND
;
A
#
# COMPACT_ATOMS: atom_id res chain seq x y z
N ALA A 1 -50.73 10.45 12.16
CA ALA A 1 -49.93 9.73 11.15
C ALA A 1 -48.84 10.68 10.68
N GLY A 2 -47.58 10.28 10.76
CA GLY A 2 -46.44 11.12 10.41
C GLY A 2 -45.16 10.49 10.93
N SER A 3 -44.79 9.34 10.36
CA SER A 3 -43.47 8.76 10.54
C SER A 3 -42.50 9.58 9.68
N ASP A 4 -41.62 10.35 10.31
CA ASP A 4 -40.46 10.94 9.65
C ASP A 4 -39.53 9.79 9.24
N LEU A 5 -39.57 9.45 7.96
CA LEU A 5 -38.67 8.50 7.34
C LEU A 5 -37.37 9.26 7.03
N ALA A 6 -36.35 9.11 7.86
CA ALA A 6 -35.04 9.68 7.58
C ALA A 6 -34.44 8.99 6.34
N GLU A 7 -34.22 9.77 5.29
CA GLU A 7 -33.57 9.33 4.06
C GLU A 7 -32.08 9.11 4.34
N VAL A 8 -31.61 7.87 4.18
CA VAL A 8 -30.17 7.54 4.24
C VAL A 8 -29.62 7.67 2.82
N GLY A 9 -28.86 8.73 2.57
CA GLY A 9 -28.11 8.90 1.33
C GLY A 9 -26.88 7.99 1.32
N VAL A 10 -26.67 7.27 0.21
CA VAL A 10 -25.43 6.52 -0.05
C VAL A 10 -24.60 7.32 -1.04
N ALA A 11 -23.39 7.71 -0.65
CA ALA A 11 -22.40 8.31 -1.54
C ALA A 11 -21.38 7.24 -1.95
N PHE A 12 -21.02 7.21 -3.24
CA PHE A 12 -19.91 6.40 -3.73
C PHE A 12 -18.66 7.28 -3.75
N GLU A 13 -17.68 6.93 -2.94
CA GLU A 13 -16.34 7.48 -3.00
C GLU A 13 -15.54 6.62 -4.00
N GLU A 14 -15.37 7.13 -5.22
CA GLU A 14 -14.56 6.45 -6.23
C GLU A 14 -13.09 6.85 -6.03
N SER A 15 -12.24 5.87 -5.71
CA SER A 15 -10.80 6.09 -5.63
C SER A 15 -10.24 6.53 -6.99
N ASN A 16 -9.33 7.51 -6.98
CA ASN A 16 -8.62 7.97 -8.18
C ASN A 16 -7.76 6.86 -8.83
N THR A 17 -7.42 5.82 -8.06
CA THR A 17 -6.65 4.68 -8.51
C THR A 17 -7.30 3.36 -8.09
N ASN A 18 -6.91 2.26 -8.73
CA ASN A 18 -7.28 0.91 -8.28
C ASN A 18 -6.37 0.39 -7.16
N TYR A 19 -5.47 1.22 -6.60
CA TYR A 19 -4.44 0.76 -5.67
C TYR A 19 -5.03 0.14 -4.42
N HIS A 20 -6.00 0.82 -3.78
CA HIS A 20 -6.66 0.33 -2.58
C HIS A 20 -7.31 -1.05 -2.79
N LEU A 21 -8.08 -1.23 -3.87
CA LEU A 21 -8.66 -2.53 -4.22
C LEU A 21 -7.60 -3.63 -4.39
N LEU A 22 -6.50 -3.32 -5.07
CA LEU A 22 -5.41 -4.28 -5.27
C LEU A 22 -4.72 -4.63 -3.95
N ALA A 23 -4.55 -3.64 -3.07
CA ALA A 23 -3.98 -3.81 -1.74
C ALA A 23 -4.85 -4.73 -0.88
N GLU A 24 -6.16 -4.56 -0.88
CA GLU A 24 -7.09 -5.44 -0.16
C GLU A 24 -7.01 -6.89 -0.65
N ILE A 25 -6.98 -7.11 -1.96
CA ILE A 25 -6.84 -8.47 -2.52
C ILE A 25 -5.52 -9.11 -2.08
N CYS A 26 -4.43 -8.35 -2.11
CA CYS A 26 -3.11 -8.82 -1.70
C CYS A 26 -3.04 -9.13 -0.20
N GLN A 27 -3.67 -8.31 0.64
CA GLN A 27 -3.73 -8.54 2.08
C GLN A 27 -4.60 -9.75 2.42
N ASN A 28 -5.75 -9.90 1.74
CA ASN A 28 -6.64 -11.04 1.95
C ASN A 28 -5.98 -12.37 1.57
N ALA A 29 -5.13 -12.38 0.53
CA ALA A 29 -4.40 -13.57 0.11
C ALA A 29 -3.35 -14.07 1.11
N THR A 30 -2.92 -13.25 2.07
CA THR A 30 -2.04 -13.71 3.17
C THR A 30 -2.81 -14.26 4.37
N ILE A 31 -4.12 -13.97 4.45
CA ILE A 31 -4.98 -14.38 5.56
C ILE A 31 -5.86 -15.59 5.18
N TYR A 32 -6.39 -15.61 3.95
CA TYR A 32 -7.37 -16.59 3.50
C TYR A 32 -6.87 -17.41 2.32
N LEU A 33 -6.84 -18.73 2.49
CA LEU A 33 -6.47 -19.68 1.42
C LEU A 33 -7.39 -19.61 0.19
N SER A 34 -8.61 -19.11 0.34
CA SER A 34 -9.57 -18.94 -0.76
C SER A 34 -9.34 -17.69 -1.60
N ALA A 35 -8.53 -16.74 -1.13
CA ALA A 35 -8.20 -15.53 -1.87
C ALA A 35 -7.09 -15.82 -2.88
N ASN A 36 -7.33 -15.47 -4.15
CA ASN A 36 -6.38 -15.68 -5.24
C ASN A 36 -5.82 -14.33 -5.73
N PRO A 37 -4.55 -14.00 -5.44
CA PRO A 37 -3.97 -12.72 -5.79
C PRO A 37 -3.30 -12.70 -7.17
N SER A 38 -3.37 -13.79 -7.95
CA SER A 38 -2.63 -13.96 -9.23
C SER A 38 -2.81 -12.81 -10.22
N ARG A 39 -4.00 -12.17 -10.23
CA ARG A 39 -4.26 -10.99 -11.07
C ARG A 39 -3.87 -9.68 -10.40
N ALA A 40 -3.91 -9.60 -9.07
CA ALA A 40 -3.64 -8.38 -8.32
C ALA A 40 -2.13 -8.12 -8.17
N VAL A 41 -1.34 -9.17 -7.92
CA VAL A 41 0.11 -9.09 -7.71
C VAL A 41 0.86 -8.34 -8.82
N PRO A 42 0.70 -8.68 -10.12
CA PRO A 42 1.40 -7.94 -11.17
C PRO A 42 0.93 -6.49 -11.30
N LEU A 43 -0.33 -6.19 -10.97
CA LEU A 43 -0.89 -4.84 -11.08
C LEU A 43 -0.43 -3.94 -9.93
N ILE A 44 -0.43 -4.44 -8.69
CA ILE A 44 0.05 -3.67 -7.53
C ILE A 44 1.56 -3.45 -7.61
N ALA A 45 2.31 -4.43 -8.12
CA ALA A 45 3.74 -4.28 -8.36
C ALA A 45 4.03 -3.13 -9.33
N GLN A 46 3.28 -3.05 -10.45
CA GLN A 46 3.41 -1.95 -11.39
C GLN A 46 3.00 -0.61 -10.78
N ALA A 47 1.94 -0.57 -9.96
CA ALA A 47 1.53 0.65 -9.29
C ALA A 47 2.62 1.16 -8.33
N ILE A 48 3.23 0.27 -7.56
CA ILE A 48 4.34 0.59 -6.64
C ILE A 48 5.57 1.07 -7.41
N ASP A 49 5.92 0.40 -8.52
CA ASP A 49 7.05 0.82 -9.34
C ASP A 49 6.80 2.22 -9.94
N ARG A 50 5.58 2.53 -10.42
CA ARG A 50 5.24 3.88 -10.90
C ARG A 50 5.31 4.93 -9.81
N MET A 51 4.78 4.64 -8.62
CA MET A 51 4.87 5.54 -7.46
C MET A 51 6.34 5.80 -7.09
N ALA A 52 7.19 4.77 -7.15
CA ALA A 52 8.62 4.91 -6.94
C ALA A 52 9.26 5.83 -7.99
N GLU A 53 8.98 5.64 -9.29
CA GLU A 53 9.48 6.50 -10.37
C GLU A 53 9.06 7.96 -10.19
N ASN A 54 7.76 8.19 -9.90
CA ASN A 54 7.22 9.53 -9.66
C ASN A 54 7.98 10.23 -8.52
N ASN A 55 8.38 9.48 -7.49
CA ASN A 55 9.10 10.00 -6.34
C ASN A 55 10.64 9.95 -6.47
N GLY A 56 11.18 9.70 -7.67
CA GLY A 56 12.62 9.65 -7.91
C GLY A 56 13.33 8.47 -7.21
N LEU A 57 12.58 7.45 -6.82
CA LEU A 57 13.08 6.20 -6.27
C LEU A 57 13.28 5.16 -7.38
N ALA A 58 14.19 4.21 -7.16
CA ALA A 58 14.41 3.14 -8.13
C ALA A 58 13.28 2.10 -8.05
N PRO A 59 12.63 1.76 -9.18
CA PRO A 59 11.69 0.64 -9.25
C PRO A 59 12.38 -0.68 -8.91
N ALA A 60 11.67 -1.54 -8.20
CA ALA A 60 12.22 -2.80 -7.69
C ALA A 60 11.24 -3.97 -7.81
N MET A 61 9.93 -3.72 -7.83
CA MET A 61 8.91 -4.76 -7.76
C MET A 61 8.96 -5.67 -8.99
N PHE A 62 9.29 -5.13 -10.17
CA PHE A 62 9.43 -5.91 -11.41
C PHE A 62 10.47 -7.03 -11.34
N ARG A 63 11.44 -6.97 -10.41
CA ARG A 63 12.51 -7.97 -10.25
C ARG A 63 12.14 -9.12 -9.30
N LEU A 64 11.02 -8.97 -8.59
CA LEU A 64 10.59 -9.89 -7.54
C LEU A 64 9.76 -11.03 -8.11
N ASP A 65 9.80 -12.17 -7.43
CA ASP A 65 8.80 -13.23 -7.61
C ASP A 65 7.45 -12.82 -6.97
N ASP A 66 6.38 -13.57 -7.24
CA ASP A 66 5.03 -13.19 -6.82
C ASP A 66 4.84 -13.25 -5.29
N GLU A 67 5.56 -14.13 -4.59
CA GLU A 67 5.53 -14.20 -3.13
C GLU A 67 6.21 -12.96 -2.53
N GLN A 68 7.39 -12.60 -3.06
CA GLN A 68 8.12 -11.40 -2.66
C GLN A 68 7.33 -10.12 -2.94
N LYS A 69 6.66 -10.01 -4.10
CA LYS A 69 5.78 -8.87 -4.41
C LYS A 69 4.66 -8.75 -3.38
N LEU A 70 4.04 -9.87 -2.98
CA LEU A 70 2.96 -9.88 -2.00
C LEU A 70 3.43 -9.37 -0.64
N VAL A 71 4.59 -9.85 -0.18
CA VAL A 71 5.20 -9.42 1.08
C VAL A 71 5.54 -7.92 1.05
N VAL A 72 6.23 -7.46 0.00
CA VAL A 72 6.61 -6.05 -0.14
C VAL A 72 5.40 -5.14 -0.27
N ALA A 73 4.37 -5.54 -1.01
CA ALA A 73 3.14 -4.75 -1.17
C ALA A 73 2.40 -4.58 0.16
N ASN A 74 2.25 -5.65 0.94
CA ASN A 74 1.58 -5.56 2.25
C ASN A 74 2.38 -4.74 3.25
N GLU A 75 3.72 -4.85 3.25
CA GLU A 75 4.58 -4.03 4.09
C GLU A 75 4.55 -2.55 3.67
N MET A 76 4.51 -2.26 2.37
CA MET A 76 4.31 -0.91 1.84
C MET A 76 3.00 -0.32 2.37
N ASN A 77 1.90 -1.07 2.27
CA ASN A 77 0.59 -0.63 2.76
C ASN A 77 0.60 -0.36 4.27
N ARG A 78 1.30 -1.20 5.05
CA ARG A 78 1.46 -1.00 6.50
C ARG A 78 2.16 0.33 6.80
N ILE A 79 3.28 0.62 6.14
CA ILE A 79 4.03 1.88 6.32
C ILE A 79 3.14 3.07 5.93
N LEU A 80 2.53 3.00 4.73
CA LEU A 80 1.73 4.10 4.21
C LEU A 80 0.51 4.40 5.07
N LEU A 81 -0.24 3.39 5.52
CA LEU A 81 -1.39 3.59 6.40
C LEU A 81 -0.98 4.16 7.77
N GLN A 82 0.14 3.69 8.33
CA GLN A 82 0.65 4.21 9.60
C GLN A 82 1.06 5.68 9.52
N ARG A 83 1.58 6.12 8.37
CA ARG A 83 2.09 7.49 8.18
C ARG A 83 1.05 8.46 7.66
N LEU A 84 0.19 8.04 6.74
CA LEU A 84 -0.76 8.92 6.07
C LEU A 84 -2.14 8.93 6.75
N GLY A 85 -2.52 7.82 7.39
CA GLY A 85 -3.75 7.69 8.18
C GLY A 85 -5.05 7.57 7.37
N SER A 86 -5.00 7.68 6.04
CA SER A 86 -6.18 7.50 5.17
C SER A 86 -5.80 6.89 3.82
N TRP A 87 -6.72 6.11 3.25
CA TRP A 87 -6.58 5.56 1.89
C TRP A 87 -6.64 6.64 0.81
N GLU A 88 -7.39 7.72 1.04
CA GLU A 88 -7.43 8.89 0.15
C GLU A 88 -6.03 9.46 -0.12
N LYS A 89 -5.24 9.71 0.93
CA LYS A 89 -3.86 10.20 0.77
C LYS A 89 -2.93 9.18 0.11
N ILE A 90 -3.21 7.89 0.29
CA ILE A 90 -2.46 6.84 -0.40
C ILE A 90 -2.82 6.87 -1.89
N ASP A 91 -4.10 7.00 -2.24
CA ASP A 91 -4.52 7.13 -3.63
C ASP A 91 -3.92 8.38 -4.28
N ASP A 92 -3.87 9.52 -3.59
CA ASP A 92 -3.20 10.74 -4.07
C ASP A 92 -1.69 10.52 -4.32
N LEU A 93 -1.03 9.74 -3.46
CA LEU A 93 0.38 9.36 -3.66
C LEU A 93 0.56 8.48 -4.90
N PHE A 94 -0.37 7.56 -5.14
CA PHE A 94 -0.30 6.63 -6.28
C PHE A 94 -0.81 7.24 -7.59
N SER A 95 -1.67 8.26 -7.54
CA SER A 95 -2.05 9.07 -8.71
C SER A 95 -0.93 10.05 -9.10
N GLY A 96 -0.10 10.45 -8.13
CA GLY A 96 0.95 11.46 -8.29
C GLY A 96 0.51 12.87 -7.90
N ASP A 97 -0.67 13.02 -7.29
CA ASP A 97 -1.18 14.28 -6.75
C ASP A 97 -0.52 14.65 -5.40
N LEU A 98 0.08 13.66 -4.72
CA LEU A 98 0.90 13.82 -3.51
C LEU A 98 2.28 13.20 -3.71
N MET A 99 3.35 13.90 -3.31
CA MET A 99 4.72 13.37 -3.38
C MET A 99 5.26 13.04 -1.98
N LEU A 100 6.16 12.06 -1.90
CA LEU A 100 6.87 11.69 -0.66
C LEU A 100 7.66 12.85 -0.07
N LEU A 101 8.18 13.74 -0.91
CA LEU A 101 8.88 14.95 -0.46
C LEU A 101 7.94 15.93 0.25
N ASP A 102 6.70 16.05 -0.22
CA ASP A 102 5.70 16.90 0.42
C ASP A 102 5.40 16.36 1.82
N ILE A 103 5.21 15.05 1.95
CA ILE A 103 4.98 14.37 3.24
C ILE A 103 6.17 14.59 4.19
N ASP A 104 7.40 14.33 3.72
CA ASP A 104 8.62 14.50 4.52
C ASP A 104 8.81 15.94 5.05
N THR A 105 8.36 16.94 4.29
CA THR A 105 8.51 18.35 4.65
C THR A 105 7.59 18.75 5.82
N HIS A 106 6.46 18.08 5.97
CA HIS A 106 5.48 18.36 7.03
C HIS A 106 5.74 17.59 8.33
N GLU A 107 6.65 16.60 8.33
CA GLU A 107 6.98 15.75 9.50
C GLU A 107 8.50 15.66 9.79
N PRO A 108 9.19 16.78 10.07
CA PRO A 108 10.65 16.80 10.17
C PRO A 108 11.22 16.02 11.38
N GLU A 109 10.42 15.79 12.42
CA GLU A 109 10.82 15.11 13.66
C GLU A 109 10.78 13.58 13.55
N LEU A 110 10.23 13.04 12.45
CA LEU A 110 10.14 11.60 12.20
C LEU A 110 11.18 11.16 11.17
N THR A 111 11.48 9.87 11.15
CA THR A 111 12.19 9.28 10.00
C THR A 111 11.39 9.59 8.73
N ARG A 112 12.09 10.06 7.69
CA ARG A 112 11.48 10.38 6.40
C ARG A 112 10.84 9.15 5.77
N ILE A 113 9.58 9.25 5.40
CA ILE A 113 8.84 8.16 4.76
C ILE A 113 9.51 7.76 3.44
N SER A 114 10.08 8.73 2.71
CA SER A 114 10.87 8.47 1.50
C SER A 114 12.05 7.52 1.75
N THR A 115 12.66 7.62 2.93
CA THR A 115 13.79 6.78 3.33
C THR A 115 13.32 5.37 3.68
N GLU A 116 12.19 5.23 4.38
CA GLU A 116 11.61 3.92 4.71
C GLU A 116 11.18 3.16 3.44
N ILE A 117 10.47 3.84 2.54
CA ILE A 117 10.05 3.27 1.25
C ILE A 117 11.26 2.88 0.41
N LYS A 118 12.28 3.74 0.33
CA LYS A 118 13.53 3.43 -0.36
C LYS A 118 14.22 2.20 0.23
N GLN A 119 14.25 2.06 1.55
CA GLN A 119 14.85 0.90 2.21
C GLN A 119 14.07 -0.39 1.91
N LEU A 120 12.73 -0.33 1.94
CA LEU A 120 11.87 -1.45 1.59
C LEU A 120 12.12 -1.92 0.16
N LEU A 121 12.15 -1.00 -0.81
CA LEU A 121 12.38 -1.31 -2.23
C LEU A 121 13.82 -1.77 -2.50
N SER A 122 14.81 -1.26 -1.75
CA SER A 122 16.22 -1.63 -1.93
C SER A 122 16.57 -2.97 -1.29
N ASN A 123 15.86 -3.41 -0.27
CA ASN A 123 16.07 -4.71 0.37
C ASN A 123 14.75 -5.49 0.58
N PRO A 124 14.17 -6.03 -0.51
CA PRO A 124 12.93 -6.83 -0.46
C PRO A 124 13.02 -8.06 0.46
N ASN A 125 14.22 -8.64 0.62
CA ASN A 125 14.45 -9.81 1.45
C ASN A 125 14.36 -9.52 2.95
N ARG A 126 14.48 -8.26 3.38
CA ARG A 126 14.28 -7.87 4.79
C ARG A 126 12.81 -8.02 5.21
N ALA A 127 11.88 -7.88 4.27
CA ALA A 127 10.46 -8.06 4.54
C ALA A 127 10.09 -9.53 4.87
N ARG A 128 10.85 -10.52 4.35
CA ARG A 128 10.72 -11.95 4.73
C ARG A 128 11.08 -12.24 6.19
N GLN A 129 12.00 -11.47 6.81
CA GLN A 129 12.40 -11.70 8.21
C GLN A 129 11.28 -11.33 9.20
N LEU A 130 10.49 -10.29 8.89
CA LEU A 130 9.35 -9.88 9.72
C LEU A 130 8.23 -10.94 9.75
N THR A 131 8.01 -11.65 8.64
CA THR A 131 7.04 -12.76 8.57
C THR A 131 7.54 -14.04 9.24
N HIS A 132 8.85 -14.31 9.20
CA HIS A 132 9.42 -15.51 9.81
C HIS A 132 9.49 -15.42 11.35
N GLU A 133 9.72 -14.23 11.91
CA GLU A 133 9.67 -14.02 13.38
C GLU A 133 8.25 -14.15 13.95
N ALA A 134 7.22 -13.78 13.19
CA ALA A 134 5.82 -13.98 13.59
C ALA A 134 5.42 -15.47 13.65
N SER A 135 6.01 -16.33 12.80
CA SER A 135 5.72 -17.77 12.77
C SER A 135 6.57 -18.62 13.72
N ILE A 136 7.62 -18.08 14.34
CA ILE A 136 8.45 -18.80 15.33
C ILE A 136 7.92 -18.63 16.77
N ASN A 137 7.08 -17.62 17.01
CA ASN A 137 6.57 -17.30 18.35
C ASN A 137 5.16 -17.85 18.65
N ASP A 138 4.63 -18.76 17.83
CA ASP A 138 3.40 -19.53 18.09
C ASP A 138 3.70 -21.00 18.47
#